data_AF-A0A016TGP5-F1
#
_entry.id   AF-A0A016TGP5-F1
#
_cell.length_a   1.000
_cell.length_b   1.000
_cell.length_c   1.000
_cell.angle_alpha   90.00
_cell.angle_beta   90.00
_cell.angle_gamma   90.00
#
_symmetry.space_group_name_H-M   'P 1'
#
loop_
_entity.id
_entity.type
_entity.pdbx_description
1 polymer ?
#
loop_
_entity_poly.entity_id
_entity_poly.type
_entity_poly.pdbx_seq_one_letter_code
_entity_poly.pdbx_strand_id
1 'polypeptide(L)'
;MNDLQRVTLHDKRRVVIQRDYSSGLGIKFNSFYPSDLASKIDEDTWTKFICELNYEYECAEKVTSRTIMETMLGCLSCYTTR
;
A
#
# COMPACT_ATOMS: atom_id res chain seq x y z
N MET A 1 28.41 11.97 16.54
CA MET A 1 27.53 12.37 15.41
C MET A 1 27.43 11.14 14.54
N ASN A 2 26.29 10.46 14.55
CA ASN A 2 26.16 9.15 13.91
C ASN A 2 26.06 9.31 12.39
N ASP A 3 27.03 8.74 11.69
CA ASP A 3 27.03 8.61 10.23
C ASP A 3 25.73 7.96 9.75
N LEU A 4 24.93 8.75 9.02
CA LEU A 4 23.81 8.27 8.22
C LEU A 4 24.40 7.43 7.08
N GLN A 5 24.67 6.16 7.36
CA GLN A 5 25.15 5.19 6.39
C GLN A 5 24.16 5.14 5.22
N ARG A 6 24.58 5.63 4.05
CA ARG A 6 23.80 5.60 2.82
C ARG A 6 23.59 4.14 2.41
N VAL A 7 22.48 3.56 2.85
CA VAL A 7 22.10 2.20 2.49
C VAL A 7 21.76 2.16 1.01
N THR A 8 22.63 1.58 0.20
CA THR A 8 22.33 1.24 -1.20
C THR A 8 21.39 0.03 -1.22
N LEU A 9 20.13 0.24 -1.58
CA LEU A 9 19.08 -0.80 -1.61
C LEU A 9 19.43 -2.01 -2.48
N HIS A 10 20.35 -1.87 -3.44
CA HIS A 10 20.81 -2.95 -4.32
C HIS A 10 21.64 -4.04 -3.61
N ASP A 11 22.27 -3.72 -2.48
CA ASP A 11 23.21 -4.62 -1.79
C ASP A 11 22.56 -5.42 -0.65
N LYS A 12 21.25 -5.22 -0.41
CA LYS A 12 20.52 -5.91 0.66
C LYS A 12 19.60 -7.01 0.12
N ARG A 13 19.47 -8.08 0.92
CA ARG A 13 18.52 -9.17 0.67
C ARG A 13 17.10 -8.58 0.69
N ARG A 14 16.44 -8.55 -0.48
CA ARG A 14 15.06 -8.06 -0.66
C ARG A 14 14.12 -9.23 -0.87
N VAL A 15 12.95 -9.18 -0.24
CA VAL A 15 11.86 -10.12 -0.51
C VAL A 15 10.77 -9.35 -1.25
N VAL A 16 10.37 -9.87 -2.41
CA VAL A 16 9.35 -9.24 -3.26
C VAL A 16 8.04 -9.99 -3.05
N ILE A 17 7.02 -9.26 -2.62
CA ILE A 17 5.67 -9.79 -2.38
C ILE A 17 4.85 -9.57 -3.65
N GLN A 18 4.23 -10.63 -4.15
CA GLN A 18 3.36 -10.56 -5.32
C GLN A 18 2.01 -9.94 -4.97
N ARG A 19 1.42 -9.25 -5.94
CA ARG A 19 0.09 -8.67 -5.84
C ARG A 19 -0.96 -9.77 -5.99
N ASP A 20 -2.05 -9.63 -5.24
CA ASP A 20 -3.23 -10.48 -5.36
C ASP A 20 -4.28 -9.76 -6.22
N TYR A 21 -4.59 -10.32 -7.38
CA TYR A 21 -5.57 -9.78 -8.34
C TYR A 21 -6.94 -10.48 -8.29
N SER A 22 -7.16 -11.37 -7.32
CA SER A 22 -8.42 -12.11 -7.19
C SER A 22 -9.66 -11.21 -7.00
N SER A 23 -9.48 -10.05 -6.37
CA SER A 23 -10.53 -9.05 -6.15
C SER A 23 -10.55 -7.91 -7.18
N GLY A 24 -9.85 -8.06 -8.30
CA GLY A 24 -9.78 -7.05 -9.37
C GLY A 24 -8.52 -6.19 -9.30
N LEU A 25 -8.66 -4.90 -9.61
CA LEU A 25 -7.55 -3.94 -9.74
C LEU A 25 -7.17 -3.24 -8.42
N GLY A 26 -7.92 -3.50 -7.35
CA GLY A 26 -7.67 -2.91 -6.03
C GLY A 26 -6.32 -3.32 -5.46
N ILE A 27 -5.75 -2.45 -4.63
CA ILE A 27 -4.42 -2.65 -4.05
C ILE A 27 -4.48 -3.75 -2.97
N LYS A 28 -4.19 -4.99 -3.37
CA LYS A 28 -4.08 -6.15 -2.46
C LYS A 28 -2.78 -6.94 -2.64
N PHE A 29 -2.27 -7.47 -1.53
CA PHE A 29 -1.06 -8.27 -1.45
C PHE A 29 -1.38 -9.72 -1.09
N ASN A 30 -0.63 -10.66 -1.69
CA ASN A 30 -0.75 -12.08 -1.40
C ASN A 30 -0.20 -12.38 0.01
N SER A 31 -0.91 -13.22 0.77
CA SER A 31 -0.51 -13.67 2.11
C SER A 31 0.50 -14.82 2.11
N PHE A 32 0.92 -15.32 0.94
CA PHE A 32 1.92 -16.38 0.83
C PHE A 32 3.16 -16.08 1.68
N TYR A 33 3.51 -16.99 2.58
CA TYR A 33 4.63 -16.84 3.49
C TYR A 33 5.96 -17.15 2.77
N PRO A 34 6.85 -16.16 2.60
CA PRO A 34 8.10 -16.37 1.88
C PRO A 34 9.10 -17.12 2.78
N SER A 35 9.61 -18.26 2.28
CA SER A 35 10.58 -19.10 3.00
C SER A 35 11.88 -18.37 3.38
N ASP A 36 12.26 -17.36 2.59
CA ASP A 36 13.41 -16.48 2.88
C ASP A 36 13.23 -15.64 4.16
N LEU A 37 11.97 -15.39 4.55
CA LEU A 37 11.59 -14.59 5.71
C LEU A 37 11.35 -15.45 6.96
N ALA A 38 11.21 -16.77 6.79
CA ALA A 38 10.88 -17.70 7.86
C ALA A 38 11.91 -17.77 9.00
N SER A 39 13.15 -17.38 8.73
CA SER A 39 14.22 -17.31 9.75
C SER A 39 14.21 -16.00 10.55
N LYS A 40 13.39 -15.01 10.17
CA LYS A 40 13.42 -13.66 10.73
C LYS A 40 12.09 -13.23 11.36
N ILE A 41 10.98 -13.68 10.79
CA ILE A 41 9.63 -13.30 11.18
C ILE A 41 8.84 -14.60 11.31
N ASP A 42 7.90 -14.65 12.25
CA ASP A 42 6.99 -15.77 12.44
C ASP A 42 5.77 -15.69 11.50
N GLU A 43 5.20 -16.84 11.14
CA GLU A 43 4.11 -16.92 10.16
C GLU A 43 2.82 -16.20 10.63
N ASP A 44 2.49 -16.27 11.92
CA ASP A 44 1.35 -15.54 12.48
C ASP A 44 1.57 -14.03 12.39
N THR A 45 2.80 -13.59 12.67
CA THR A 45 3.18 -12.17 12.62
C THR A 45 3.11 -11.65 11.18
N TRP A 46 3.60 -12.44 10.22
CA TRP A 46 3.50 -12.13 8.79
C TRP A 46 2.05 -11.99 8.33
N THR A 47 1.21 -12.95 8.68
CA THR A 47 -0.19 -12.99 8.26
C THR A 47 -0.96 -11.78 8.81
N LYS A 48 -0.76 -11.45 10.09
CA LYS A 48 -1.36 -10.26 10.70
C LYS A 48 -0.91 -8.98 9.99
N PHE A 49 0.38 -8.86 9.71
CA PHE A 49 0.93 -7.70 8.99
C PHE A 49 0.34 -7.55 7.59
N ILE A 50 0.26 -8.62 6.79
CA ILE A 50 -0.33 -8.55 5.44
C ILE A 50 -1.82 -8.20 5.50
N CYS A 51 -2.57 -8.74 6.48
CA CYS A 51 -3.97 -8.38 6.67
C CYS A 51 -4.15 -6.90 7.01
N GLU A 52 -3.38 -6.37 7.96
CA GLU A 52 -3.45 -4.95 8.35
C GLU A 52 -3.05 -4.04 7.19
N LEU A 53 -1.98 -4.40 6.46
CA LEU A 53 -1.54 -3.68 5.26
C LEU A 53 -2.65 -3.60 4.21
N ASN A 54 -3.27 -4.75 3.88
CA ASN A 54 -4.38 -4.80 2.92
C ASN A 54 -5.57 -3.96 3.38
N TYR A 55 -5.91 -4.01 4.68
CA TYR A 55 -7.00 -3.21 5.26
C TYR A 55 -6.75 -1.70 5.13
N GLU A 56 -5.53 -1.24 5.42
CA GLU A 56 -5.18 0.18 5.31
C GLU A 56 -5.30 0.66 3.85
N TYR A 57 -4.83 -0.14 2.89
CA TYR A 57 -4.99 0.18 1.47
C TYR A 57 -6.45 0.17 1.03
N GLU A 58 -7.26 -0.77 1.53
CA GLU A 58 -8.70 -0.79 1.25
C GLU A 58 -9.40 0.48 1.80
N CYS A 59 -9.00 0.94 2.99
CA CYS A 59 -9.49 2.19 3.57
C CYS A 59 -9.06 3.41 2.74
N ALA A 60 -7.83 3.44 2.24
CA ALA A 60 -7.34 4.51 1.38
C ALA A 60 -8.02 4.52 0.01
N GLU A 61 -8.32 3.36 -0.57
CA GLU A 61 -9.02 3.23 -1.86
C GLU A 61 -10.47 3.68 -1.78
N LYS A 62 -11.10 3.66 -0.61
CA LYS A 62 -12.44 4.22 -0.37
C LYS A 62 -12.47 5.76 -0.47
N VAL A 63 -11.53 6.38 -1.21
CA VAL A 63 -11.47 7.80 -1.58
C VAL A 63 -12.88 8.36 -1.59
N THR A 64 -13.16 9.15 -0.56
CA THR A 64 -14.51 9.55 -0.20
C THR A 64 -15.17 10.20 -1.42
N SER A 65 -16.36 9.73 -1.79
CA SER A 65 -17.20 10.34 -2.85
C SER A 65 -17.31 11.86 -2.73
N ARG A 66 -17.18 12.38 -1.51
CA ARG A 66 -17.00 13.79 -1.16
C ARG A 66 -15.88 14.48 -1.94
N THR A 67 -14.65 13.95 -1.94
CA THR A 67 -13.50 14.57 -2.62
C THR A 67 -13.70 14.63 -4.14
N ILE A 68 -14.35 13.61 -4.70
CA ILE A 68 -14.72 13.59 -6.13
C ILE A 68 -15.77 14.68 -6.41
N MET A 69 -16.82 14.78 -5.58
CA MET A 69 -17.86 15.80 -5.74
C MET A 69 -17.30 17.22 -5.54
N GLU A 70 -16.42 17.44 -4.57
CA GLU A 70 -15.75 18.71 -4.34
C GLU A 70 -14.89 19.11 -5.54
N THR A 71 -14.17 18.17 -6.14
CA THR A 71 -13.37 18.42 -7.35
C THR A 71 -14.26 18.83 -8.52
N MET A 72 -15.36 18.09 -8.75
CA MET A 72 -16.31 18.39 -9.82
C MET A 72 -16.98 19.76 -9.63
N LEU A 73 -17.45 20.05 -8.41
CA LEU A 73 -18.03 21.33 -8.05
C LEU A 73 -17.03 22.48 -8.19
N GLY A 74 -15.78 22.27 -7.79
CA GLY A 74 -14.70 23.26 -7.95
C GLY A 74 -14.42 23.59 -9.42
N CYS A 75 -14.37 22.58 -10.29
CA CYS A 75 -14.28 22.79 -11.73
C CYS A 75 -15.51 23.55 -12.25
N LEU A 76 -16.72 23.11 -11.91
CA LEU A 76 -17.96 23.71 -12.40
C LEU A 76 -18.09 25.18 -11.99
N SER A 77 -17.80 25.49 -10.73
CA SER A 77 -17.88 26.86 -10.20
C SER A 77 -16.86 27.80 -10.84
N CYS A 78 -15.70 27.30 -11.27
CA CYS A 78 -14.72 28.07 -12.05
C CYS A 78 -15.25 28.46 -13.45
N TYR A 79 -16.07 27.59 -14.07
CA TYR A 79 -16.70 27.87 -15.36
C TYR A 79 -17.94 28.77 -15.25
N THR A 80 -18.72 28.68 -14.16
CA THR A 80 -19.95 29.47 -13.98
C THR A 80 -19.72 30.84 -13.34
N THR A 81 -18.57 31.06 -12.70
CA THR A 81 -18.21 32.35 -12.05
C THR A 81 -17.46 33.29 -12.99
N ARG A 82 -17.40 32.96 -14.29
CA ARG A 82 -16.81 33.79 -15.34
C ARG A 82 -17.92 34.47 -16.14
#